data_AF-A0A9D1Z5C0-F1
#
_entry.id   AF-A0A9D1Z5C0-F1
#
_cell.length_a   1.000
_cell.length_b   1.000
_cell.length_c   1.000
_cell.angle_alpha   90.00
_cell.angle_beta   90.00
_cell.angle_gamma   90.00
#
_symmetry.space_group_name_H-M   'P 1'
#
loop_
_entity.id
_entity.type
_entity.pdbx_description
1 polymer ?
#
loop_
_entity_poly.entity_id
_entity_poly.type
_entity_poly.pdbx_seq_one_letter_code
_entity_poly.pdbx_strand_id
1 'polypeptide(L)'
;FLVHIVDDWSIPVICYGLRADFSGKLFPGSQELLATADIIEEVKTICWCGKKATCNARFDRDGNVLREGEQVVLGANDQYIGLCRKHWREGNLGPDFHP
;
A
#
# COMPACT_ATOMS: atom_id res chain seq x y z
N PHE A 1 -7.52 20.51 -5.63
CA PHE A 1 -7.96 21.32 -4.47
C PHE A 1 -6.80 21.65 -3.53
N LEU A 2 -5.99 20.68 -3.11
CA LEU A 2 -4.91 20.92 -2.14
C LEU A 2 -3.81 21.86 -2.64
N VAL A 3 -3.49 21.83 -3.93
CA VAL A 3 -2.43 22.67 -4.54
C VAL A 3 -2.64 24.17 -4.31
N HIS A 4 -3.88 24.67 -4.41
CA HIS A 4 -4.18 26.10 -4.20
C HIS A 4 -3.86 26.59 -2.78
N ILE A 5 -3.94 25.71 -1.78
CA ILE A 5 -3.59 26.08 -0.39
C ILE A 5 -2.09 26.34 -0.28
N VAL A 6 -1.29 25.58 -1.00
CA VAL A 6 0.16 25.74 -1.05
C VAL A 6 0.51 26.98 -1.88
N ASP A 7 -0.01 27.06 -3.10
CA ASP A 7 0.35 28.10 -4.08
C ASP A 7 -0.15 29.49 -3.68
N ASP A 8 -1.44 29.61 -3.35
CA ASP A 8 -2.07 30.92 -3.14
C ASP A 8 -1.87 31.42 -1.71
N TRP A 9 -1.82 30.51 -0.73
CA TRP A 9 -1.81 30.87 0.70
C TRP A 9 -0.47 30.57 1.39
N SER A 10 0.47 29.93 0.71
CA SER A 10 1.79 29.58 1.26
C SER A 10 1.71 28.72 2.53
N ILE A 11 0.69 27.86 2.63
CA ILE A 11 0.50 26.95 3.77
C ILE A 11 0.96 25.53 3.37
N PRO A 12 1.92 24.92 4.09
CA PRO A 12 2.32 23.54 3.83
C PRO A 12 1.17 22.54 4.06
N VAL A 13 0.95 21.66 3.08
CA VAL A 13 -0.03 20.56 3.16
C VAL A 13 0.70 19.23 3.15
N ILE A 14 0.44 18.39 4.14
CA ILE A 14 1.02 17.05 4.25
C ILE A 14 -0.09 16.01 4.22
N CYS A 15 0.02 15.04 3.32
CA CYS A 15 -0.93 13.94 3.18
C CYS A 15 -0.25 12.59 3.42
N TYR A 16 -0.94 11.68 4.10
CA TYR A 16 -0.48 10.32 4.34
C TYR A 16 -1.54 9.32 3.90
N GLY A 17 -1.11 8.23 3.27
CA GLY A 17 -2.04 7.20 2.83
C GLY A 17 -1.35 6.04 2.12
N LEU A 18 -2.13 4.98 1.87
CA LEU A 18 -1.68 3.86 1.07
C LEU A 18 -1.62 4.26 -0.40
N ARG A 19 -0.47 3.98 -1.04
CA ARG A 19 -0.27 4.25 -2.47
C ARG A 19 -1.20 3.42 -3.35
N ALA A 20 -1.25 2.12 -3.07
CA ALA A 20 -1.95 1.13 -3.87
C ALA A 20 -2.65 0.11 -2.98
N ASP A 21 -3.68 -0.51 -3.54
CA ASP A 21 -4.41 -1.60 -2.91
C ASP A 21 -3.66 -2.92 -2.94
N PHE A 22 -4.32 -3.96 -2.43
CA PHE A 22 -3.77 -5.32 -2.34
C PHE A 22 -3.51 -6.00 -3.70
N SER A 23 -4.18 -5.53 -4.75
CA SER A 23 -4.00 -5.98 -6.14
C SER A 23 -2.91 -5.18 -6.88
N GLY A 24 -2.38 -4.13 -6.25
CA GLY A 24 -1.36 -3.25 -6.82
C GLY A 24 -1.91 -2.07 -7.63
N LYS A 25 -3.23 -1.84 -7.62
CA LYS A 25 -3.85 -0.67 -8.27
C LYS A 25 -3.80 0.54 -7.37
N LEU A 26 -3.57 1.72 -7.93
CA LEU A 26 -3.56 2.96 -7.15
C LEU A 26 -4.96 3.22 -6.57
N PHE A 27 -4.99 3.75 -5.35
CA PHE A 27 -6.22 4.36 -4.85
C PHE A 27 -6.47 5.66 -5.64
N PRO A 28 -7.73 5.98 -6.04
CA PRO A 28 -8.01 7.17 -6.82
C PRO A 28 -7.48 8.47 -6.18
N GLY A 29 -7.66 8.62 -4.87
CA GLY A 29 -7.12 9.77 -4.13
C GLY A 29 -5.59 9.80 -4.14
N SER A 30 -4.94 8.66 -3.93
CA SER A 30 -3.48 8.55 -3.98
C SER A 30 -2.93 8.83 -5.38
N GLN A 31 -3.64 8.45 -6.44
CA GLN A 31 -3.24 8.75 -7.81
C GLN A 31 -3.16 10.27 -8.04
N GLU A 32 -4.17 11.01 -7.59
CA GLU A 32 -4.18 12.48 -7.70
C GLU A 32 -3.06 13.13 -6.88
N LEU A 33 -2.86 12.65 -5.64
CA LEU A 33 -1.79 13.15 -4.77
C LEU A 33 -0.40 12.90 -5.38
N LEU A 34 -0.16 11.73 -5.96
CA LEU A 34 1.12 11.41 -6.61
C LEU A 34 1.36 12.23 -7.88
N ALA A 35 0.31 12.63 -8.59
CA ALA A 35 0.43 13.44 -9.80
C ALA A 35 0.76 14.90 -9.51
N THR A 36 0.41 15.39 -8.30
CA THR A 36 0.42 16.82 -7.96
C THR A 36 1.38 17.19 -6.83
N ALA A 37 1.88 16.23 -6.04
CA ALA A 37 2.75 16.52 -4.91
C ALA A 37 4.14 17.01 -5.33
N ASP A 38 4.62 18.08 -4.70
CA ASP A 38 5.99 18.58 -4.88
C ASP A 38 7.04 17.60 -4.31
N ILE A 39 6.70 16.91 -3.22
CA ILE A 39 7.57 15.97 -2.52
C ILE A 39 6.81 14.66 -2.27
N ILE A 40 7.45 13.54 -2.62
CA ILE A 40 6.92 12.20 -2.38
C ILE A 40 7.90 11.44 -1.49
N GLU A 41 7.45 11.09 -0.29
CA GLU A 41 8.19 10.25 0.64
C GLU A 41 7.48 8.91 0.84
N GLU A 42 8.24 7.82 0.74
CA GLU A 42 7.72 6.47 0.97
C GLU A 42 8.22 5.92 2.29
N VAL A 43 7.29 5.58 3.18
CA VAL A 43 7.59 4.86 4.43
C VAL A 43 7.96 3.41 4.07
N LYS A 44 9.22 3.06 4.30
CA LYS A 44 9.76 1.73 3.94
C LYS A 44 9.36 0.71 4.99
N THR A 45 8.72 -0.35 4.56
CA THR A 45 8.57 -1.60 5.32
C THR A 45 9.44 -2.69 4.71
N ILE A 46 9.65 -3.78 5.45
CA ILE A 46 10.55 -4.87 5.06
C ILE A 46 9.73 -6.14 4.84
N CYS A 47 9.94 -6.77 3.68
CA CYS A 47 9.46 -8.13 3.42
C CYS A 47 10.28 -9.10 4.26
N TRP A 48 9.70 -10.24 4.65
CA TRP A 48 10.40 -11.30 5.40
C TRP A 48 11.77 -11.73 4.81
N CYS A 49 12.02 -11.47 3.52
CA CYS A 49 13.31 -11.76 2.88
C CYS A 49 14.37 -10.65 2.97
N GLY A 50 14.12 -9.61 3.78
CA GLY A 50 15.00 -8.47 3.97
C GLY A 50 14.94 -7.41 2.87
N LYS A 51 14.24 -7.66 1.76
CA LYS A 51 14.01 -6.65 0.71
C LYS A 51 12.89 -5.69 1.11
N LYS A 52 12.94 -4.48 0.55
CA LYS A 52 11.86 -3.49 0.68
C LYS A 52 10.52 -4.11 0.27
N ALA A 53 9.52 -4.01 1.16
CA ALA A 53 8.15 -4.34 0.84
C ALA A 53 7.51 -3.18 0.07
N THR A 54 6.91 -3.50 -1.07
CA THR A 54 6.30 -2.54 -2.01
C THR A 54 4.83 -2.84 -2.26
N CYS A 55 4.34 -3.96 -1.73
CA CYS A 55 3.00 -4.50 -1.93
C CYS A 55 2.39 -4.76 -0.55
N ASN A 56 1.17 -4.29 -0.35
CA ASN A 56 0.37 -4.60 0.83
C ASN A 56 -0.51 -5.81 0.51
N ALA A 57 0.02 -7.02 0.62
CA ALA A 57 -0.68 -8.23 0.19
C ALA A 57 -1.86 -8.53 1.11
N ARG A 58 -3.04 -8.79 0.55
CA ARG A 58 -4.18 -9.33 1.30
C ARG A 58 -4.19 -10.85 1.15
N PHE A 59 -4.50 -11.58 2.22
CA PHE A 59 -4.56 -13.04 2.20
C PHE A 59 -5.79 -13.58 2.95
N ASP A 60 -6.23 -14.79 2.60
CA ASP A 60 -7.32 -15.48 3.31
C ASP A 60 -6.80 -16.28 4.52
N ARG A 61 -7.70 -16.95 5.24
CA ARG A 61 -7.33 -17.74 6.43
C ARG A 61 -6.40 -18.92 6.12
N ASP A 62 -6.40 -19.39 4.88
CA ASP A 62 -5.57 -20.51 4.44
C ASP A 62 -4.19 -20.03 3.94
N GLY A 63 -3.94 -18.72 3.96
CA GLY A 63 -2.67 -18.11 3.54
C GLY A 63 -2.58 -17.82 2.04
N ASN A 64 -3.68 -17.92 1.30
CA ASN A 64 -3.67 -17.62 -0.13
C ASN A 64 -3.70 -16.11 -0.35
N VAL A 65 -2.73 -15.58 -1.11
CA VAL A 65 -2.74 -14.17 -1.51
C VAL A 65 -3.91 -13.90 -2.46
N LEU A 66 -4.80 -13.01 -2.02
CA LEU A 66 -5.93 -12.52 -2.80
C LEU A 66 -5.46 -11.46 -3.80
N ARG A 67 -6.02 -11.48 -5.01
CA ARG A 67 -5.70 -10.52 -6.09
C ARG A 67 -6.92 -9.86 -6.70
N GLU A 68 -8.10 -10.33 -6.31
CA GLU A 68 -9.40 -9.85 -6.74
C GLU A 68 -10.28 -9.63 -5.51
N GLY A 69 -11.35 -8.86 -5.69
CA GLY A 69 -12.27 -8.46 -4.62
C GLY A 69 -12.26 -6.96 -4.35
N GLU A 70 -13.03 -6.56 -3.36
CA GLU A 70 -13.25 -5.15 -3.04
C GLU A 70 -11.97 -4.46 -2.54
N GLN A 71 -11.72 -3.26 -3.07
CA GLN A 71 -10.51 -2.49 -2.76
C GLN A 71 -10.40 -2.16 -1.26
N VAL A 72 -11.54 -1.88 -0.62
CA VAL A 72 -11.64 -1.50 0.79
C VAL A 72 -12.45 -2.56 1.55
N VAL A 73 -11.86 -3.09 2.62
CA VAL A 73 -12.51 -4.01 3.56
C VAL A 73 -12.16 -3.55 4.97
N LEU A 74 -13.17 -3.32 5.80
CA LEU A 74 -12.99 -2.93 7.20
C LEU A 74 -12.84 -4.16 8.09
N GLY A 75 -12.00 -4.10 9.13
CA GLY A 75 -11.85 -5.17 10.11
C GLY A 75 -10.96 -6.35 9.69
N ALA A 76 -10.16 -6.17 8.64
CA ALA A 76 -9.28 -7.21 8.09
C ALA A 76 -7.79 -6.96 8.38
N ASN A 77 -7.43 -6.26 9.47
CA ASN A 77 -6.03 -5.92 9.77
C ASN A 77 -5.13 -7.16 9.83
N ASP A 78 -5.65 -8.27 10.34
CA ASP A 78 -4.93 -9.54 10.46
C ASP A 78 -4.84 -10.32 9.14
N GLN A 79 -5.28 -9.72 8.02
CA GLN A 79 -5.27 -10.29 6.68
C GLN A 79 -4.36 -9.52 5.72
N TYR A 80 -3.45 -8.68 6.24
CA TYR A 80 -2.49 -7.92 5.43
C TYR A 80 -1.05 -8.14 5.84
N ILE A 81 -0.17 -8.26 4.84
CA ILE A 81 1.27 -8.38 5.06
C ILE A 81 2.06 -7.60 3.99
N GLY A 82 3.11 -6.92 4.43
CA GLY A 82 4.05 -6.22 3.53
C GLY A 82 4.97 -7.20 2.81
N LEU A 83 4.85 -7.28 1.48
CA LEU A 83 5.70 -8.14 0.64
C LEU A 83 6.48 -7.32 -0.40
N CYS A 84 7.65 -7.82 -0.77
CA CYS A 84 8.31 -7.37 -1.99
C CYS A 84 7.51 -7.86 -3.22
N ARG A 85 7.66 -7.18 -4.37
CA ARG A 85 6.97 -7.56 -5.61
C ARG A 85 7.12 -9.05 -5.97
N LYS A 86 8.29 -9.64 -5.75
CA LYS A 86 8.56 -11.05 -6.06
C LYS A 86 7.64 -11.97 -5.25
N HIS A 87 7.64 -11.82 -3.92
CA HIS A 87 6.85 -12.69 -3.03
C HIS A 87 5.35 -12.44 -3.11
N TRP A 88 4.93 -11.20 -3.40
CA TRP A 88 3.53 -10.94 -3.76
C TRP A 88 3.11 -11.70 -5.02
N ARG A 89 3.95 -11.70 -6.07
CA ARG A 89 3.68 -12.45 -7.31
C ARG A 89 3.69 -13.96 -7.10
N GLU A 90 4.51 -14.47 -6.19
CA GLU A 90 4.59 -15.90 -5.86
C GLU A 90 3.47 -16.34 -4.91
N GLY A 91 2.81 -15.42 -4.21
CA GLY A 91 1.85 -15.76 -3.16
C GLY A 91 2.53 -16.28 -1.88
N ASN A 92 3.80 -15.94 -1.66
CA ASN A 92 4.60 -16.48 -0.57
C ASN A 92 4.60 -15.53 0.64
N LEU A 93 3.81 -15.88 1.66
CA LEU A 93 3.67 -15.09 2.89
C LEU A 93 4.90 -15.15 3.81
N GLY A 94 5.81 -16.09 3.56
CA GLY A 94 7.03 -16.29 4.33
C GLY A 94 6.96 -17.50 5.27
N PRO A 95 8.10 -17.85 5.88
CA PRO A 95 8.23 -19.07 6.67
C PRO A 95 7.45 -19.04 8.00
N ASP A 96 7.22 -17.84 8.54
CA ASP A 96 6.57 -17.66 9.85
C ASP A 96 5.03 -17.59 9.75
N PHE A 97 4.47 -17.75 8.55
CA PHE A 97 3.02 -17.81 8.38
C PHE A 97 2.52 -19.19 8.84
N HIS A 98 1.63 -19.17 9.82
CA HIS A 98 0.90 -20.34 10.30
C HIS A 98 -0.61 -20.01 10.26
N PRO A 99 -1.42 -20.79 9.53
CA PRO A 99 -2.86 -20.59 9.46
C PRO A 99 -3.57 -20.86 10.79
#